data_AF-A0A0M8WRJ3-F1
#
_entry.id   AF-A0A0M8WRJ3-F1
#
_cell.length_a   1.000
_cell.length_b   1.000
_cell.length_c   1.000
_cell.angle_alpha   90.00
_cell.angle_beta   90.00
_cell.angle_gamma   90.00
#
_symmetry.space_group_name_H-M   'P 1'
#
loop_
_entity.id
_entity.type
_entity.pdbx_description
1 polymer ?
#
loop_
_entity_poly.entity_id
_entity_poly.type
_entity_poly.pdbx_seq_one_letter_code
_entity_poly.pdbx_strand_id
1 'polypeptide(L)'
;MLDGTVSREDAHAWAARWVEADDVEVPDRMVWTALQRVHGFDLVWTDVARTTVRHGGSQAYVHSLGDLRQALVTWQDDCRSYDADPAGHLRRKMQAARAAAQRDH
;
A
#
# COMPACT_ATOMS: atom_id res chain seq x y z
N MET A 1 9.01 -13.60 3.66
CA MET A 1 9.03 -13.18 5.07
C MET A 1 9.21 -11.68 5.17
N LEU A 2 8.25 -11.01 5.80
CA LEU A 2 8.33 -9.69 6.42
C LEU A 2 8.95 -9.89 7.80
N ASP A 3 9.89 -9.02 8.18
CA ASP A 3 10.66 -9.02 9.45
C ASP A 3 11.29 -10.34 9.97
N GLY A 4 11.17 -11.43 9.21
CA GLY A 4 11.62 -12.75 9.60
C GLY A 4 10.55 -13.61 10.27
N THR A 5 9.34 -13.09 10.52
CA THR A 5 8.30 -13.84 11.26
C THR A 5 6.96 -14.00 10.53
N VAL A 6 6.59 -13.07 9.65
CA VAL A 6 5.29 -13.08 8.96
C VAL A 6 5.50 -13.28 7.46
N SER A 7 4.75 -14.18 6.80
CA SER A 7 4.83 -14.30 5.33
C SER A 7 4.10 -13.13 4.64
N ARG A 8 4.31 -12.93 3.34
CA ARG A 8 3.60 -11.86 2.63
C ARG A 8 2.13 -12.22 2.44
N GLU A 9 1.89 -13.50 2.21
CA GLU A 9 0.60 -14.15 2.06
C GLU A 9 -0.22 -14.04 3.37
N ASP A 10 0.41 -14.24 4.54
CA ASP A 10 -0.25 -14.05 5.84
C ASP A 10 -0.66 -12.59 6.06
N ALA A 11 0.21 -11.65 5.68
CA ALA A 11 -0.08 -10.23 5.78
C ALA A 11 -1.23 -9.82 4.85
N HIS A 12 -1.23 -10.32 3.61
CA HIS A 12 -2.35 -10.16 2.68
C HIS A 12 -3.64 -10.74 3.27
N ALA A 13 -3.64 -12.00 3.72
CA ALA A 13 -4.82 -12.67 4.26
C ALA A 13 -5.38 -11.96 5.50
N TRP A 14 -4.50 -11.37 6.32
CA TRP A 14 -4.92 -10.50 7.41
C TRP A 14 -5.66 -9.27 6.88
N ALA A 15 -5.07 -8.50 5.95
CA ALA A 15 -5.65 -7.26 5.44
C ALA A 15 -6.91 -7.46 4.55
N ALA A 16 -6.98 -8.57 3.80
CA ALA A 16 -8.03 -8.85 2.83
C ALA A 16 -9.44 -8.80 3.43
N ARG A 17 -9.62 -9.21 4.69
CA ARG A 17 -10.93 -9.18 5.36
C ARG A 17 -11.55 -7.78 5.49
N TRP A 18 -10.73 -6.72 5.44
CA TRP A 18 -11.20 -5.34 5.48
C TRP A 18 -11.25 -4.72 4.09
N VAL A 19 -10.30 -5.08 3.22
CA VAL A 19 -10.16 -4.50 1.88
C VAL A 19 -11.15 -5.09 0.88
N GLU A 20 -11.42 -6.38 0.97
CA GLU A 20 -12.26 -7.12 0.00
C GLU A 20 -13.69 -7.33 0.49
N ALA A 21 -14.02 -6.90 1.71
CA ALA A 21 -15.36 -7.03 2.27
C ALA A 21 -16.26 -5.87 1.81
N ASP A 22 -17.43 -6.20 1.27
CA ASP A 22 -18.38 -5.21 0.73
C ASP A 22 -18.97 -4.26 1.80
N ASP A 23 -19.07 -4.72 3.06
CA ASP A 23 -19.79 -4.03 4.14
C ASP A 23 -18.89 -3.57 5.31
N VAL A 24 -17.59 -3.38 5.07
CA VAL A 24 -16.64 -2.95 6.12
C VAL A 24 -16.22 -1.51 5.90
N GLU A 25 -16.70 -0.61 6.77
CA GLU A 25 -16.24 0.78 6.81
C GLU A 25 -14.99 0.89 7.69
N VAL A 26 -13.91 1.46 7.12
CA VAL A 26 -12.71 1.87 7.85
C VAL A 26 -12.66 3.40 7.85
N PRO A 27 -13.14 4.08 8.91
CA PRO A 27 -13.35 5.53 8.90
C PRO A 27 -12.04 6.32 8.81
N ASP A 28 -10.98 5.80 9.43
CA ASP A 28 -9.68 6.46 9.43
C ASP A 28 -8.95 6.21 8.10
N ARG A 29 -8.65 7.30 7.41
CA ARG A 29 -8.01 7.25 6.08
C ARG A 29 -6.57 6.74 6.13
N MET A 30 -5.84 6.99 7.21
CA MET A 30 -4.48 6.50 7.37
C MET A 30 -4.46 5.00 7.64
N VAL A 31 -5.43 4.50 8.40
CA VAL A 31 -5.67 3.06 8.60
C VAL A 31 -6.09 2.39 7.29
N TRP A 32 -7.05 2.95 6.56
CA TRP A 32 -7.47 2.41 5.25
C TRP A 32 -6.28 2.34 4.27
N THR A 33 -5.48 3.40 4.20
CA THR A 33 -4.29 3.43 3.34
C THR A 33 -3.26 2.38 3.75
N ALA A 34 -3.09 2.12 5.05
CA ALA A 34 -2.21 1.06 5.54
C ALA A 34 -2.71 -0.32 5.10
N LEU A 35 -4.01 -0.59 5.26
CA LEU A 35 -4.64 -1.84 4.87
C LEU A 35 -4.48 -2.11 3.37
N GLN A 36 -4.75 -1.13 2.51
CA GLN A 36 -4.52 -1.24 1.06
C GLN A 36 -3.07 -1.60 0.71
N ARG A 37 -2.09 -1.03 1.42
CA ARG A 37 -0.67 -1.33 1.20
C ARG A 37 -0.34 -2.76 1.61
N VAL A 38 -0.75 -3.16 2.81
CA VAL A 38 -0.48 -4.51 3.34
C VAL A 38 -1.14 -5.58 2.47
N HIS A 39 -2.37 -5.33 2.02
CA HIS A 39 -3.10 -6.20 1.10
C HIS A 39 -2.32 -6.49 -0.19
N GLY A 40 -1.52 -5.54 -0.68
CA GLY A 40 -0.71 -5.68 -1.89
C GLY A 40 0.70 -6.27 -1.69
N PHE A 41 1.13 -6.63 -0.48
CA PHE A 41 2.50 -7.06 -0.22
C PHE A 41 2.86 -8.40 -0.89
N ASP A 42 1.87 -9.24 -1.15
CA ASP A 42 2.01 -10.54 -1.78
C ASP A 42 1.81 -10.51 -3.31
N LEU A 43 1.60 -9.32 -3.89
CA LEU A 43 1.43 -9.20 -5.34
C LEU A 43 2.67 -9.71 -6.07
N VAL A 44 2.45 -10.58 -7.05
CA VAL A 44 3.47 -11.11 -7.96
C VAL A 44 3.14 -10.77 -9.40
N TRP A 45 4.18 -10.63 -10.23
CA TRP A 45 4.02 -10.50 -11.68
C TRP A 45 3.59 -11.82 -12.30
N THR A 46 2.56 -11.81 -13.15
CA THR A 46 2.10 -13.01 -13.87
C THR A 46 2.76 -13.19 -15.23
N ASP A 47 3.41 -12.14 -15.75
CA ASP A 47 4.04 -12.13 -17.05
C ASP A 47 5.46 -11.53 -17.00
N VAL A 48 6.26 -11.82 -18.04
CA VAL A 48 7.65 -11.35 -18.15
C VAL A 48 7.72 -9.84 -18.42
N ALA A 49 6.70 -9.28 -19.08
CA ALA A 49 6.63 -7.86 -19.41
C ALA A 49 6.31 -6.98 -18.18
N ARG A 50 5.93 -7.60 -17.06
CA ARG A 50 5.54 -6.95 -15.79
C ARG A 50 4.39 -5.97 -15.98
N THR A 51 3.36 -6.39 -16.68
CA THR A 51 2.15 -5.58 -16.89
C THR A 51 0.97 -6.05 -16.07
N THR A 52 0.95 -7.32 -15.66
CA THR A 52 -0.17 -7.93 -14.95
C THR A 52 0.28 -8.50 -13.60
N VAL A 53 -0.53 -8.26 -12.56
CA VAL A 53 -0.28 -8.72 -11.19
C VAL A 53 -1.41 -9.60 -10.68
N ARG A 54 -1.10 -10.46 -9.72
CA ARG A 54 -2.07 -11.21 -8.90
C ARG A 54 -1.56 -11.37 -7.48
N HIS A 55 -2.45 -11.70 -6.56
CA HIS A 55 -2.07 -12.11 -5.19
C HIS A 55 -1.47 -13.52 -5.19
N GLY A 56 -0.40 -13.68 -4.43
CA GLY A 56 0.31 -14.94 -4.19
C GLY A 56 0.94 -15.62 -5.42
N GLY A 57 1.72 -16.67 -5.15
CA GLY A 57 2.34 -17.52 -6.17
C GLY A 57 3.85 -17.66 -6.02
N SER A 58 4.47 -18.38 -6.96
CA SER A 58 5.92 -18.62 -6.97
C SER A 58 6.69 -17.64 -7.87
N GLN A 59 6.01 -16.65 -8.45
CA GLN A 59 6.61 -15.64 -9.31
C GLN A 59 7.29 -14.53 -8.50
N ALA A 60 8.00 -13.65 -9.19
CA ALA A 60 8.67 -12.52 -8.57
C ALA A 60 7.65 -11.53 -7.99
N TYR A 61 7.83 -11.18 -6.72
CA TYR A 61 7.03 -10.13 -6.08
C TYR A 61 7.21 -8.78 -6.77
N VAL A 62 6.11 -8.02 -6.81
CA VAL A 62 6.07 -6.63 -7.31
C VAL A 62 6.93 -5.72 -6.44
N HIS A 63 6.81 -5.88 -5.12
CA HIS A 63 7.52 -5.05 -4.16
C HIS A 63 8.72 -5.80 -3.57
N SER A 64 9.91 -5.23 -3.64
CA SER A 64 11.07 -5.74 -2.89
C SER A 64 10.90 -5.50 -1.39
N LEU A 65 11.67 -6.19 -0.55
CA LEU A 65 11.68 -5.88 0.90
C LEU A 65 12.18 -4.46 1.19
N GLY A 66 13.03 -3.90 0.33
CA GLY A 66 13.45 -2.50 0.41
C GLY A 66 12.27 -1.55 0.20
N ASP A 67 11.46 -1.80 -0.82
CA ASP A 67 10.27 -0.99 -1.13
C ASP A 67 9.28 -1.02 0.03
N LEU A 68 9.05 -2.20 0.62
CA LEU A 68 8.14 -2.35 1.76
C LEU A 68 8.63 -1.56 2.99
N ARG A 69 9.93 -1.59 3.28
CA ARG A 69 10.52 -0.79 4.38
C ARG A 69 10.40 0.70 4.11
N GLN A 70 10.68 1.13 2.88
CA GLN A 70 10.54 2.53 2.50
C GLN A 70 9.07 2.98 2.57
N ALA A 71 8.13 2.14 2.15
CA ALA A 71 6.70 2.41 2.25
C ALA A 71 6.25 2.56 3.71
N LEU A 72 6.79 1.76 4.64
CA LEU A 72 6.54 1.90 6.07
C LEU A 72 7.04 3.23 6.62
N VAL A 73 8.27 3.63 6.29
CA VAL A 73 8.84 4.93 6.71
C VAL A 73 7.96 6.07 6.19
N THR A 74 7.65 6.06 4.89
CA THR A 74 6.79 7.07 4.28
C THR A 74 5.40 7.11 4.93
N TRP A 75 4.82 5.95 5.26
CA TRP A 75 3.52 5.90 5.95
C TRP A 75 3.59 6.50 7.36
N GLN A 76 4.64 6.21 8.13
CA GLN A 76 4.84 6.80 9.45
C GLN A 76 4.97 8.32 9.38
N ASP A 77 5.67 8.84 8.36
CA ASP A 77 5.79 10.27 8.10
C ASP A 77 4.43 10.88 7.73
N ASP A 78 3.66 10.17 6.89
CA ASP A 78 2.31 10.57 6.51
C ASP A 78 1.39 10.63 7.74
N CYS A 79 1.44 9.65 8.65
CA CYS A 79 0.68 9.65 9.90
C CYS A 79 1.03 10.86 10.76
N ARG A 80 2.32 11.15 10.98
CA ARG A 80 2.73 12.34 11.75
C ARG A 80 2.25 13.63 11.12
N SER A 81 2.28 13.73 9.79
CA SER A 81 1.78 14.88 9.06
C SER A 81 0.25 15.01 9.15
N TYR A 82 -0.46 13.87 9.11
CA TYR A 82 -1.91 13.80 9.21
C TYR A 82 -2.38 14.15 10.63
N ASP A 83 -1.78 13.59 11.67
CA ASP A 83 -2.12 13.87 13.07
C ASP A 83 -1.96 15.35 13.43
N ALA A 84 -0.94 16.00 12.86
CA ALA A 84 -0.68 17.42 13.09
C ALA A 84 -1.65 18.34 12.34
N ASP A 85 -2.08 17.97 11.14
CA ASP A 85 -2.95 18.77 10.26
C ASP A 85 -3.61 17.88 9.19
N PRO A 86 -4.75 17.24 9.51
CA PRO A 86 -5.41 16.31 8.59
C PRO A 86 -5.81 16.97 7.27
N ALA A 87 -6.40 18.17 7.34
CA ALA A 87 -6.88 18.90 6.18
C ALA A 87 -5.73 19.36 5.28
N GLY A 88 -4.65 19.91 5.85
CA GLY A 88 -3.47 20.28 5.07
C GLY A 88 -2.70 19.10 4.52
N HIS A 89 -2.61 17.98 5.24
CA HIS A 89 -2.03 16.75 4.71
C HIS A 89 -2.76 16.33 3.42
N LEU A 90 -4.08 16.26 3.45
CA LEU A 90 -4.88 15.88 2.29
C LEU A 90 -4.72 16.86 1.12
N ARG A 91 -4.73 18.17 1.38
CA ARG A 91 -4.47 19.18 0.34
C ARG A 91 -3.11 18.98 -0.34
N ARG A 92 -2.05 18.75 0.45
CA ARG A 92 -0.70 18.50 -0.09
C ARG A 92 -0.65 17.24 -0.94
N LYS A 93 -1.28 16.14 -0.48
CA LYS A 93 -1.37 14.90 -1.27
C LYS A 93 -2.11 15.08 -2.58
N MET A 94 -3.23 15.80 -2.59
CA MET A 94 -3.99 16.09 -3.82
C MET A 94 -3.19 16.97 -4.79
N GLN A 95 -2.47 17.97 -4.29
CA GLN A 95 -1.59 18.81 -5.12
C GLN A 95 -0.45 18.00 -5.74
N ALA A 96 0.21 17.14 -4.96
CA ALA A 96 1.27 16.28 -5.44
C ALA A 96 0.77 15.29 -6.52
N ALA A 97 -0.39 14.67 -6.29
CA ALA A 97 -0.98 13.75 -7.27
C ALA A 97 -1.32 14.45 -8.60
N ARG A 98 -1.87 15.66 -8.56
CA ARG A 98 -2.14 16.46 -9.76
C ARG A 98 -0.86 16.83 -10.50
N ALA A 99 0.18 17.24 -9.77
CA ALA A 99 1.46 17.60 -10.38
C ALA A 99 2.15 16.39 -11.03
N ALA A 100 2.01 15.18 -10.46
CA ALA A 100 2.52 13.96 -11.08
C ALA A 100 1.80 13.63 -12.39
N ALA A 101 0.46 13.62 -12.37
CA ALA A 101 -0.35 13.34 -13.56
C ALA A 101 -0.05 14.29 -14.73
N GLN A 102 0.32 15.54 -14.46
CA GLN A 102 0.69 16.52 -15.49
C GLN A 102 2.08 16.33 -16.10
N ARG A 103 2.97 15.56 -15.46
CA ARG A 103 4.34 15.29 -15.96
C ARG A 103 4.39 14.09 -16.90
N ASP A 104 3.36 13.27 -16.88
CA ASP A 104 3.24 12.04 -17.69
C ASP A 104 2.48 12.29 -19.02
N HIS A 105 2.21 13.56 -19.35
CA HIS A 105 1.61 14.05 -20.61
C HIS A 105 2.62 14.89 -21.39
#